data_AF-A0A9Q0F655-F1
#
_entry.id   AF-A0A9Q0F655-F1
#
_cell.length_a   1.000
_cell.length_b   1.000
_cell.length_c   1.000
_cell.angle_alpha   90.00
_cell.angle_beta   90.00
_cell.angle_gamma   90.00
#
_symmetry.space_group_name_H-M   'P 1'
#
loop_
_entity.id
_entity.type
_entity.pdbx_description
1 polymer ?
#
loop_
_entity_poly.entity_id
_entity_poly.type
_entity_poly.pdbx_seq_one_letter_code
_entity_poly.pdbx_strand_id
1 'polypeptide(L)'
;MLVVLPGLEARRLEVEESAKDPPPYSPIIASCAPKLPKNCGDEVKESVLGLEGSVPTADSCRQLVRWGKTCHDAFARLLVSREPTSQKSSILTNSITIWEG
;
A
#
# COMPACT_ATOMS: atom_id res chain seq x y z
N MET A 1 -17.13 -24.25 -28.52
CA MET A 1 -16.30 -24.71 -27.38
C MET A 1 -15.70 -23.48 -26.73
N LEU A 2 -16.24 -23.00 -25.61
CA LEU A 2 -15.67 -21.87 -24.87
C LEU A 2 -14.52 -22.41 -24.02
N VAL A 3 -13.30 -21.97 -24.30
CA VAL A 3 -12.14 -22.23 -23.44
C VAL A 3 -12.21 -21.21 -22.31
N VAL A 4 -12.79 -21.59 -21.19
CA VAL A 4 -12.70 -20.79 -19.97
C VAL A 4 -11.26 -20.92 -19.48
N LEU A 5 -10.49 -19.84 -19.62
CA LEU A 5 -9.12 -19.80 -19.12
C LEU A 5 -9.16 -19.91 -17.59
N PRO A 6 -8.50 -20.91 -16.97
CA PRO A 6 -8.60 -21.20 -15.53
C PRO A 6 -8.05 -20.10 -14.61
N GLY A 7 -7.52 -19.00 -15.16
CA GLY A 7 -6.93 -17.91 -14.40
C GLY A 7 -7.91 -16.87 -13.85
N LEU A 8 -9.11 -16.69 -14.45
CA LEU A 8 -10.03 -15.64 -14.01
C LEU A 8 -10.81 -16.04 -12.74
N GLU A 9 -11.25 -17.29 -12.65
CA GLU A 9 -11.94 -17.80 -11.46
C GLU A 9 -11.00 -18.01 -10.27
N ALA A 10 -9.75 -18.43 -10.53
CA ALA A 10 -8.73 -18.51 -9.48
C ALA A 10 -8.46 -17.15 -8.84
N ARG A 11 -8.28 -16.10 -9.66
CA ARG A 11 -8.11 -14.71 -9.15
C ARG A 11 -9.30 -14.22 -8.35
N ARG A 12 -10.52 -14.60 -8.74
CA ARG A 12 -11.74 -14.22 -8.02
C ARG A 12 -11.80 -14.88 -6.64
N LEU A 13 -11.44 -16.15 -6.54
CA LEU A 13 -11.37 -16.89 -5.28
C LEU A 13 -10.28 -16.32 -4.34
N GLU A 14 -9.11 -15.96 -4.87
CA GLU A 14 -8.05 -15.29 -4.09
C GLU A 14 -8.51 -13.95 -3.52
N VAL A 15 -9.30 -13.19 -4.27
CA VAL A 15 -9.88 -11.91 -3.81
C VAL A 15 -10.99 -12.13 -2.78
N GLU A 16 -11.89 -13.10 -2.99
CA GLU A 16 -12.96 -13.42 -2.02
C GLU A 16 -12.38 -13.96 -0.70
N GLU A 17 -11.32 -14.79 -0.76
CA GLU A 17 -10.64 -15.32 0.42
C GLU A 17 -9.86 -14.23 1.17
N SER A 18 -9.18 -13.33 0.44
CA SER A 18 -8.51 -12.16 1.02
C SER A 18 -9.49 -11.13 1.61
N ALA A 19 -10.73 -11.07 1.11
CA ALA A 19 -11.77 -10.17 1.60
C ALA A 19 -12.52 -10.72 2.83
N LYS A 20 -12.42 -12.02 3.12
CA LYS A 20 -13.15 -12.67 4.22
C LYS A 20 -12.69 -12.19 5.60
N ASP A 21 -11.41 -11.85 5.72
CA ASP A 21 -10.82 -11.26 6.91
C ASP A 21 -9.84 -10.14 6.50
N PRO A 22 -10.35 -8.92 6.24
CA PRO A 22 -9.48 -7.82 5.85
C PRO A 22 -8.55 -7.51 7.02
N PRO A 23 -7.28 -7.18 6.74
CA PRO A 23 -6.36 -6.85 7.81
C PRO A 23 -6.89 -5.70 8.68
N PRO A 24 -6.52 -5.64 9.98
CA PRO A 24 -7.11 -4.69 10.93
C PRO A 24 -6.92 -3.21 10.55
N TYR A 25 -5.95 -2.90 9.68
CA TYR A 25 -5.69 -1.56 9.15
C TYR A 25 -6.40 -1.27 7.82
N SER A 26 -7.06 -2.25 7.19
CA SER A 26 -7.82 -2.06 5.95
C SER A 26 -8.95 -1.02 6.05
N PRO A 27 -9.76 -0.97 7.13
CA PRO A 27 -10.77 0.07 7.30
C PRO A 27 -10.17 1.47 7.44
N ILE A 28 -9.01 1.57 8.12
CA ILE A 28 -8.27 2.82 8.26
C ILE A 28 -7.82 3.28 6.88
N ILE A 29 -7.20 2.42 6.08
CA ILE A 29 -6.74 2.74 4.73
C ILE A 29 -7.90 3.15 3.81
N ALA A 30 -9.06 2.50 3.92
CA ALA A 30 -10.26 2.88 3.17
C ALA A 30 -10.71 4.31 3.49
N SER A 31 -10.67 4.70 4.76
CA SER A 31 -10.96 6.09 5.18
C SER A 31 -9.90 7.11 4.73
N CYS A 32 -8.70 6.63 4.41
CA CYS A 32 -7.57 7.42 3.97
C CYS A 32 -7.52 7.60 2.45
N ALA A 33 -8.11 6.69 1.67
CA ALA A 33 -8.17 6.73 0.22
C ALA A 33 -8.69 8.06 -0.37
N PRO A 34 -9.77 8.69 0.12
CA PRO A 34 -10.26 9.96 -0.43
C PRO A 34 -9.34 11.16 -0.13
N LYS A 35 -8.36 11.02 0.77
CA LYS A 35 -7.43 12.11 1.14
C LYS A 35 -6.24 12.23 0.21
N LEU A 36 -6.04 11.30 -0.72
CA LEU A 36 -4.95 11.32 -1.69
C LEU A 36 -5.48 11.32 -3.12
N PRO A 37 -4.82 12.08 -4.03
CA PRO A 37 -5.01 11.84 -5.44
C PRO A 37 -4.41 10.47 -5.81
N LYS A 38 -5.06 9.78 -6.76
CA LYS A 38 -4.85 8.36 -7.06
C LYS A 38 -3.38 8.00 -7.38
N ASN A 39 -2.63 8.93 -7.97
CA ASN A 39 -1.22 8.78 -8.30
C ASN A 39 -0.29 8.73 -7.08
N CYS A 40 -0.68 9.32 -5.94
CA CYS A 40 0.19 9.36 -4.77
C CYS A 40 0.27 8.04 -4.00
N GLY A 41 -0.76 7.19 -4.07
CA GLY A 41 -0.74 5.90 -3.38
C GLY A 41 0.34 4.96 -3.94
N ASP A 42 0.56 5.01 -5.25
CA ASP A 42 1.58 4.22 -5.93
C ASP A 42 2.99 4.76 -5.68
N GLU A 43 3.19 6.08 -5.76
CA GLU A 43 4.48 6.71 -5.43
C GLU A 43 4.91 6.37 -3.99
N VAL A 44 4.03 6.56 -3.00
CA VAL A 44 4.33 6.25 -1.58
C VAL A 44 4.65 4.77 -1.39
N LYS A 45 3.92 3.88 -2.07
CA LYS A 45 4.19 2.44 -2.05
C LYS A 45 5.58 2.14 -2.57
N GLU A 46 5.95 2.68 -3.73
CA GLU A 46 7.26 2.47 -4.35
C GLU A 46 8.40 3.04 -3.50
N SER A 47 8.20 4.23 -2.88
CA SER A 47 9.14 4.81 -1.92
C SER A 47 9.35 3.89 -0.71
N VAL A 48 8.27 3.41 -0.10
CA VAL A 48 8.31 2.56 1.09
C VAL A 48 8.98 1.22 0.77
N LEU A 49 8.73 0.66 -0.41
CA LEU A 49 9.37 -0.56 -0.89
C LEU A 49 10.83 -0.35 -1.32
N GLY A 50 11.32 0.89 -1.38
CA GLY A 50 12.71 1.19 -1.73
C GLY A 50 13.04 0.94 -3.21
N LEU A 51 12.06 1.06 -4.11
CA LEU A 51 12.28 0.94 -5.55
C LEU A 51 12.94 2.25 -6.05
N GLU A 52 14.09 2.15 -6.74
CA GLU A 52 14.88 3.33 -7.18
C GLU A 52 14.07 4.31 -8.04
N GLY A 53 14.30 5.62 -7.82
CA GLY A 53 13.63 6.72 -8.54
C GLY A 53 12.37 7.29 -7.88
N SER A 54 11.94 6.69 -6.77
CA SER A 54 10.59 6.87 -6.21
C SER A 54 10.55 7.76 -4.97
N VAL A 55 11.39 8.79 -4.84
CA VAL A 55 11.03 9.87 -3.87
C VAL A 55 9.76 10.52 -4.40
N PRO A 56 8.70 10.77 -3.60
CA PRO A 56 7.48 11.41 -4.10
C PRO A 56 7.84 12.75 -4.77
N THR A 57 7.90 12.75 -6.10
CA THR A 57 8.44 13.87 -6.88
C THR A 57 7.35 14.88 -7.18
N ALA A 58 6.07 14.50 -7.05
CA ALA A 58 4.94 15.41 -7.13
C ALA A 58 4.71 16.16 -5.80
N ASP A 59 4.58 17.49 -5.86
CA ASP A 59 4.22 18.35 -4.69
C ASP A 59 2.93 17.91 -3.98
N SER A 60 2.04 17.23 -4.70
CA SER A 60 0.82 16.66 -4.13
C SER A 60 1.09 15.45 -3.23
N CYS A 61 2.14 14.69 -3.50
CA CYS A 61 2.49 13.48 -2.75
C CYS A 61 3.51 13.75 -1.63
N ARG A 62 4.26 14.85 -1.72
CA ARG A 62 5.02 15.43 -0.59
C ARG A 62 4.14 15.81 0.60
N GLN A 63 2.85 16.07 0.38
CA GLN A 63 1.92 16.45 1.44
C GLN A 63 1.38 15.24 2.21
N LEU A 64 2.26 14.33 2.62
CA LEU A 64 1.98 13.21 3.52
C LEU A 64 1.26 13.67 4.79
N VAL A 65 1.54 14.88 5.27
CA VAL A 65 0.83 15.54 6.39
C VAL A 65 -0.69 15.63 6.16
N ARG A 66 -1.15 15.85 4.92
CA ARG A 66 -2.60 15.85 4.59
C ARG A 66 -3.21 14.45 4.67
N TRP A 67 -2.41 13.41 4.44
CA TRP A 67 -2.83 12.03 4.64
C TRP A 67 -2.96 11.71 6.14
N GLY A 68 -2.01 12.24 6.92
CA GLY A 68 -1.96 12.11 8.36
C GLY A 68 -1.24 10.84 8.79
N LYS A 69 -0.59 10.90 9.96
CA LYS A 69 0.29 9.84 10.45
C LYS A 69 -0.43 8.49 10.56
N THR A 70 -1.68 8.50 11.01
CA THR A 70 -2.50 7.28 11.14
C THR A 70 -2.68 6.55 9.80
N CYS A 71 -2.87 7.30 8.71
CA CYS A 71 -3.01 6.72 7.38
C CYS A 71 -1.69 6.14 6.86
N HIS A 72 -0.61 6.88 7.08
CA HIS A 72 0.75 6.44 6.74
C HIS A 72 1.15 5.16 7.49
N ASP A 73 1.00 5.15 8.81
CA ASP A 73 1.32 3.99 9.66
C ASP A 73 0.48 2.76 9.29
N ALA A 74 -0.82 2.96 9.01
CA ALA A 74 -1.72 1.89 8.58
C ALA A 74 -1.29 1.30 7.23
N PHE A 75 -0.90 2.15 6.29
CA PHE A 75 -0.43 1.73 4.98
C PHE A 75 0.91 0.97 5.05
N ALA A 76 1.85 1.46 5.85
CA ALA A 76 3.11 0.75 6.09
C ALA A 76 2.86 -0.65 6.68
N ARG A 77 1.93 -0.78 7.63
CA ARG A 77 1.54 -2.08 8.21
C ARG A 77 0.89 -3.03 7.20
N LEU A 78 0.11 -2.50 6.25
CA LEU A 78 -0.39 -3.27 5.11
C LEU A 78 0.75 -3.83 4.27
N LEU A 79 1.73 -2.99 3.91
CA LEU A 79 2.88 -3.43 3.12
C LEU A 79 3.69 -4.49 3.87
N VAL A 80 4.00 -4.27 5.16
CA VAL A 80 4.68 -5.26 6.01
C VAL A 80 3.95 -6.62 6.03
N SER A 81 2.62 -6.63 5.98
CA SER A 81 1.88 -7.89 5.99
C SER A 81 1.93 -8.66 4.67
N ARG A 82 2.14 -7.95 3.54
CA ARG A 82 2.09 -8.49 2.18
C ARG A 82 3.47 -8.87 1.65
N GLU A 83 4.52 -8.37 2.28
CA GLU A 83 5.90 -8.55 1.86
C GLU A 83 6.61 -9.67 2.65
N PRO A 84 7.61 -10.35 2.05
CA PRO A 84 8.41 -11.37 2.73
C PRO A 84 9.17 -10.79 3.92
N THR A 85 9.46 -11.63 4.92
CA THR A 85 10.14 -11.23 6.17
C THR A 85 11.45 -10.46 5.94
N SER A 86 12.19 -10.79 4.87
CA SER A 86 13.43 -10.11 4.49
C SER A 86 13.26 -8.62 4.17
N GLN A 87 12.05 -8.19 3.79
CA GLN A 87 11.78 -6.79 3.41
C GLN A 87 11.10 -5.98 4.53
N LYS A 88 10.56 -6.64 5.57
CA LYS A 88 9.73 -5.98 6.60
C LYS A 88 10.47 -4.89 7.37
N SER A 89 11.73 -5.13 7.73
CA SER A 89 12.56 -4.12 8.42
C SER A 89 12.81 -2.91 7.54
N SER A 90 13.19 -3.11 6.28
CA SER A 90 13.41 -2.04 5.31
C SER A 90 12.15 -1.22 5.06
N ILE A 91 10.99 -1.87 4.93
CA ILE A 91 9.69 -1.21 4.77
C ILE A 91 9.38 -0.29 5.95
N LEU A 92 9.59 -0.76 7.18
CA LEU A 92 9.35 0.05 8.38
C LEU A 92 10.33 1.23 8.46
N THR A 93 11.62 0.99 8.22
CA THR A 93 12.64 2.04 8.23
C THR A 93 12.35 3.11 7.17
N ASN A 94 12.07 2.69 5.93
CA ASN A 94 11.74 3.60 4.84
C ASN A 94 10.47 4.41 5.15
N SER A 95 9.44 3.74 5.69
CA SER A 95 8.21 4.41 6.10
C SER A 95 8.47 5.50 7.15
N ILE A 96 9.31 5.26 8.15
CA ILE A 96 9.66 6.27 9.17
C ILE A 96 10.41 7.43 8.51
N THR A 97 11.45 7.15 7.72
CA THR A 97 12.25 8.18 7.04
C THR A 97 11.38 9.07 6.14
N ILE A 98 10.42 8.49 5.42
CA ILE A 98 9.49 9.22 4.55
C ILE A 98 8.53 10.12 5.34
N TRP A 99 8.17 9.73 6.57
CA TRP A 99 7.28 10.53 7.41
C TRP A 99 8.01 11.68 8.14
N GLU A 100 9.26 11.45 8.54
CA GLU A 100 10.05 12.39 9.34
C GLU A 100 10.86 13.39 8.50
N GLY A 101 11.13 13.09 7.23
CA GLY A 101 11.85 13.94 6.28
C GLY A 101 10.96 14.87 5.45
#